data_AF-A0A6A4QPJ3-F1
#
_entry.id   AF-A0A6A4QPJ3-F1
#
_cell.length_a   1.000
_cell.length_b   1.000
_cell.length_c   1.000
_cell.angle_alpha   90.00
_cell.angle_beta   90.00
_cell.angle_gamma   90.00
#
_symmetry.space_group_name_H-M   'P 1'
#
loop_
_entity.id
_entity.type
_entity.pdbx_description
1 polymer ?
#
loop_
_entity_poly.entity_id
_entity_poly.type
_entity_poly.pdbx_seq_one_letter_code
_entity_poly.pdbx_strand_id
1 'polypeptide(L)'
;MANSNEKKMSDDTNSGDVGSEVSESALYEWRKLTMKAFMSYSSEPTEHYLSSQNYEEIFSNQIIWFVDDTNVYRVTNHKTSEGNLTMKPINGAVFIFNPRTGQSFLKVIHTSVWDGQKRLGQLAKWKTAEEVVALVRSLPVKEKPKQIIFTSKGMLEPLIVYLMDFPNIVFKGSHLQLPFQACLKIEKFEDLILKATEPQMVMFNIYDDWLKTISSHTAFSRLILILRALHVNNEKAKMLLKPDITIITEPHHIWPSLNDDLWMKVEVALRDLVLSDYANKNNVNTSALTQSEIRDIILGAKIEKQAHDTYQSTIVTTAGPSSSNK
;
A
#
# COMPACT_ATOMS: atom_id res chain seq x y z
N MET A 1 33.68 25.91 -82.21
CA MET A 1 34.40 24.64 -82.35
C MET A 1 35.02 24.28 -81.01
N ALA A 2 34.91 23.01 -80.64
CA ALA A 2 35.62 22.29 -79.58
C ALA A 2 35.27 22.58 -78.10
N ASN A 3 34.60 21.56 -77.55
CA ASN A 3 34.56 21.13 -76.15
C ASN A 3 35.95 21.03 -75.50
N SER A 4 36.00 21.26 -74.19
CA SER A 4 36.73 20.36 -73.27
C SER A 4 36.12 20.43 -71.88
N ASN A 5 35.64 19.27 -71.42
CA ASN A 5 35.07 18.98 -70.12
C ASN A 5 36.03 19.28 -68.97
N GLU A 6 35.54 19.94 -67.92
CA GLU A 6 36.01 19.65 -66.56
C GLU A 6 34.81 19.65 -65.59
N LYS A 7 34.67 18.50 -64.95
CA LYS A 7 33.53 18.05 -64.16
C LYS A 7 33.62 18.69 -62.77
N LYS A 8 32.86 19.76 -62.51
CA LYS A 8 32.63 20.25 -61.15
C LYS A 8 31.51 19.43 -60.51
N MET A 9 31.91 18.55 -59.60
CA MET A 9 31.06 17.92 -58.60
C MET A 9 30.56 19.03 -57.68
N SER A 10 29.29 19.41 -57.80
CA SER A 10 28.62 20.28 -56.83
C SER A 10 28.15 19.41 -55.67
N ASP A 11 28.64 19.74 -54.48
CA ASP A 11 28.21 19.17 -53.21
C ASP A 11 26.71 19.41 -52.97
N ASP A 12 25.89 18.40 -53.22
CA ASP A 12 24.59 18.26 -52.59
C ASP A 12 24.82 17.80 -51.13
N THR A 13 25.13 18.75 -50.25
CA THR A 13 24.96 18.56 -48.80
C THR A 13 23.70 19.30 -48.36
N ASN A 14 22.56 18.72 -48.75
CA ASN A 14 21.32 18.95 -48.03
C ASN A 14 21.44 18.22 -46.67
N SER A 15 22.13 18.85 -45.71
CA SER A 15 22.04 18.46 -44.30
C SER A 15 20.68 18.94 -43.77
N GLY A 16 19.63 18.28 -44.25
CA GLY A 16 18.36 18.26 -43.55
C GLY A 16 18.63 17.58 -42.22
N ASP A 17 18.70 18.39 -41.17
CA ASP A 17 18.69 17.94 -39.79
C ASP A 17 17.34 17.24 -39.55
N VAL A 18 17.30 15.95 -39.91
CA VAL A 18 16.24 15.02 -39.50
C VAL A 18 16.66 14.44 -38.15
N GLY A 19 17.00 15.32 -37.21
CA GLY A 19 16.90 15.02 -35.79
C GLY A 19 15.42 14.87 -35.48
N SER A 20 14.86 13.68 -35.70
CA SER A 20 13.53 13.34 -35.23
C SER A 20 13.51 13.57 -33.72
N GLU A 21 12.90 14.67 -33.28
CA GLU A 21 12.43 14.81 -31.91
C GLU A 21 11.46 13.65 -31.69
N VAL A 22 11.98 12.53 -31.20
CA VAL A 22 11.15 11.45 -30.71
C VAL A 22 10.36 12.07 -29.57
N SER A 23 9.08 12.32 -29.81
CA SER A 23 8.22 12.92 -28.79
C SER A 23 8.42 12.19 -27.46
N GLU A 24 8.43 12.91 -26.35
CA GLU A 24 8.61 12.34 -25.02
C GLU A 24 7.62 11.18 -24.76
N SER A 25 6.44 11.26 -25.37
CA SER A 25 5.42 10.21 -25.41
C SER A 25 5.84 8.92 -26.16
N ALA A 26 6.60 9.02 -27.26
CA ALA A 26 7.07 7.87 -28.03
C ALA A 26 8.25 7.17 -27.35
N LEU A 27 9.16 7.93 -26.73
CA LEU A 27 10.21 7.36 -25.87
C LEU A 27 9.62 6.66 -24.65
N TYR A 28 8.56 7.23 -24.08
CA TYR A 28 7.80 6.64 -22.97
C TYR A 28 7.16 5.29 -23.36
N GLU A 29 6.45 5.22 -24.49
CA GLU A 29 5.84 3.95 -24.93
C GLU A 29 6.90 2.90 -25.30
N TRP A 30 8.03 3.31 -25.90
CA TRP A 30 9.14 2.40 -26.18
C TRP A 30 9.77 1.83 -24.89
N ARG A 31 10.03 2.67 -23.89
CA ARG A 31 10.56 2.24 -22.58
C ARG A 31 9.61 1.26 -21.90
N LYS A 32 8.32 1.57 -21.87
CA LYS A 32 7.26 0.73 -21.30
C LYS A 32 7.19 -0.65 -21.98
N LEU A 33 7.19 -0.69 -23.31
CA LEU A 33 7.15 -1.95 -24.07
C LEU A 33 8.42 -2.79 -23.85
N THR A 34 9.58 -2.14 -23.84
CA THR A 34 10.88 -2.80 -23.62
C THR A 34 10.96 -3.41 -22.22
N MET A 35 10.50 -2.70 -21.19
CA MET A 35 10.47 -3.24 -19.83
C MET A 35 9.47 -4.37 -19.67
N LYS A 36 8.27 -4.26 -20.25
CA LYS A 36 7.29 -5.34 -20.22
C LYS A 36 7.84 -6.61 -20.87
N ALA A 37 8.55 -6.48 -21.99
CA ALA A 37 9.24 -7.60 -22.62
C ALA A 37 10.29 -8.18 -21.65
N PHE A 38 11.20 -7.35 -21.13
CA PHE A 38 12.28 -7.80 -20.23
C PHE A 38 11.78 -8.52 -18.97
N MET A 39 10.74 -7.98 -18.33
CA MET A 39 10.10 -8.56 -17.15
C MET A 39 9.39 -9.89 -17.42
N SER A 40 8.92 -10.10 -18.66
CA SER A 40 8.27 -11.36 -19.05
C SER A 40 9.28 -12.50 -19.24
N TYR A 41 10.56 -12.18 -19.45
CA TYR A 41 11.65 -13.14 -19.68
C TYR A 41 12.48 -13.46 -18.42
N SER A 42 12.33 -12.70 -17.33
CA SER A 42 13.05 -12.96 -16.09
C SER A 42 12.42 -14.14 -15.32
N SER A 43 13.00 -15.32 -15.49
CA SER A 43 12.77 -16.51 -14.66
C SER A 43 13.53 -16.51 -13.33
N GLU A 44 14.30 -15.44 -13.04
CA GLU A 44 14.89 -15.24 -11.72
C GLU A 44 13.79 -15.04 -10.68
N PRO A 45 13.97 -15.52 -9.43
CA PRO A 45 12.97 -15.35 -8.39
C PRO A 45 12.73 -13.85 -8.24
N THR A 46 11.55 -13.40 -8.69
CA THR A 46 11.01 -12.06 -8.44
C THR A 46 11.40 -11.65 -7.03
N GLU A 47 12.08 -10.51 -6.87
CA GLU A 47 12.57 -10.01 -5.58
C GLU A 47 11.58 -10.37 -4.46
N HIS A 48 12.05 -11.10 -3.45
CA HIS A 48 11.18 -11.73 -2.46
C HIS A 48 10.20 -10.71 -1.88
N TYR A 49 8.92 -10.81 -2.27
CA TYR A 49 7.84 -9.96 -1.78
C TYR A 49 7.84 -9.91 -0.26
N LEU A 50 7.35 -8.81 0.32
CA LEU A 50 7.17 -8.73 1.76
C LEU A 50 6.15 -9.79 2.22
N SER A 51 6.54 -10.58 3.20
CA SER A 51 5.84 -11.74 3.75
C SER A 51 6.01 -11.76 5.27
N SER A 52 5.33 -12.67 5.95
CA SER A 52 5.45 -12.81 7.41
C SER A 52 6.86 -13.22 7.84
N GLN A 53 7.62 -13.90 6.97
CA GLN A 53 8.97 -14.42 7.28
C GLN A 53 10.07 -13.37 7.18
N ASN A 54 9.96 -12.43 6.24
CA ASN A 54 10.95 -11.36 6.01
C ASN A 54 10.46 -9.99 6.50
N TYR A 55 9.35 -9.96 7.25
CA TYR A 55 8.77 -8.74 7.77
C TYR A 55 9.74 -7.92 8.63
N GLU A 56 10.68 -8.57 9.32
CA GLU A 56 11.67 -7.88 10.16
C GLU A 56 12.64 -7.00 9.36
N GLU A 57 12.84 -7.26 8.06
CA GLU A 57 13.71 -6.46 7.17
C GLU A 57 13.29 -4.99 7.09
N ILE A 58 12.00 -4.70 7.32
CA ILE A 58 11.46 -3.33 7.24
C ILE A 58 12.02 -2.40 8.32
N PHE A 59 12.61 -2.96 9.37
CA PHE A 59 13.23 -2.21 10.47
C PHE A 59 14.75 -2.11 10.36
N SER A 60 15.31 -2.48 9.21
CA SER A 60 16.73 -2.32 8.93
C SER A 60 17.18 -0.85 8.97
N ASN A 61 18.49 -0.63 8.89
CA ASN A 61 19.05 0.73 8.86
C ASN A 61 18.73 1.51 7.57
N GLN A 62 18.11 0.87 6.58
CA GLN A 62 17.73 1.50 5.33
C GLN A 62 16.44 2.33 5.48
N ILE A 63 16.29 3.36 4.65
CA ILE A 63 15.04 4.12 4.57
C ILE A 63 14.11 3.34 3.65
N ILE A 64 13.02 2.83 4.23
CA ILE A 64 12.02 2.02 3.54
C ILE A 64 10.71 2.79 3.59
N TRP A 65 10.01 2.88 2.46
CA TRP A 65 8.68 3.47 2.40
C TRP A 65 7.63 2.45 2.00
N PHE A 66 6.50 2.46 2.70
CA PHE A 66 5.26 1.88 2.22
C PHE A 66 4.51 2.91 1.39
N VAL A 67 3.93 2.46 0.27
CA VAL A 67 3.02 3.25 -0.56
C VAL A 67 1.70 2.51 -0.67
N ASP A 68 0.62 3.16 -0.25
CA ASP A 68 -0.74 2.67 -0.38
C ASP A 68 -1.55 3.57 -1.33
N ASP A 69 -2.03 2.97 -2.42
CA ASP A 69 -2.85 3.62 -3.47
C ASP A 69 -4.36 3.33 -3.31
N THR A 70 -4.74 2.55 -2.29
CA THR A 70 -6.11 2.03 -2.10
C THR A 70 -7.18 3.12 -2.11
N ASN A 71 -6.88 4.31 -1.59
CA ASN A 71 -7.83 5.41 -1.43
C ASN A 71 -7.54 6.63 -2.32
N VAL A 72 -6.79 6.43 -3.40
CA VAL A 72 -6.45 7.52 -4.33
C VAL A 72 -7.65 7.90 -5.20
N TYR A 73 -8.35 6.91 -5.74
CA TYR A 73 -9.58 7.14 -6.49
C TYR A 73 -10.77 6.58 -5.72
N ARG A 74 -11.55 7.48 -5.13
CA ARG A 74 -12.74 7.16 -4.32
C ARG A 74 -13.98 7.72 -5.00
N VAL A 75 -15.08 6.99 -4.90
CA VAL A 75 -16.36 7.38 -5.48
C VAL A 75 -17.48 7.29 -4.44
N THR A 76 -18.42 8.21 -4.51
CA THR A 76 -19.68 8.17 -3.79
C THR A 76 -20.83 7.87 -4.74
N ASN A 77 -21.72 6.98 -4.32
CA ASN A 77 -22.90 6.63 -5.09
C ASN A 77 -24.00 7.67 -4.84
N HIS A 78 -24.43 8.34 -5.90
CA HIS A 78 -25.55 9.26 -5.89
C HIS A 78 -26.69 8.69 -6.74
N LYS A 79 -27.87 8.55 -6.13
CA LYS A 79 -29.09 8.22 -6.87
C LYS A 79 -29.60 9.48 -7.56
N THR A 80 -29.78 9.42 -8.88
CA THR A 80 -30.45 10.48 -9.63
C THR A 80 -31.96 10.42 -9.37
N SER A 81 -32.65 11.52 -9.67
CA SER A 81 -34.13 11.61 -9.60
C SER A 81 -34.83 10.55 -10.44
N GLU A 82 -34.18 10.06 -11.50
CA GLU A 82 -34.67 9.00 -12.40
C GLU A 82 -34.43 7.58 -11.85
N GLY A 83 -33.83 7.44 -10.67
CA GLY A 83 -33.54 6.16 -10.02
C GLY A 83 -32.22 5.51 -10.44
N ASN A 84 -31.46 6.11 -11.35
CA ASN A 84 -30.15 5.61 -11.76
C ASN A 84 -29.08 5.89 -10.70
N LEU A 85 -28.19 4.92 -10.47
CA LEU A 85 -27.05 5.09 -9.58
C LEU A 85 -25.88 5.69 -10.37
N THR A 86 -25.46 6.90 -10.02
CA THR A 86 -24.30 7.57 -10.61
C THR A 86 -23.16 7.64 -9.60
N MET A 87 -21.93 7.43 -10.05
CA MET A 87 -20.74 7.53 -9.21
C MET A 87 -20.12 8.91 -9.38
N LYS A 88 -19.96 9.67 -8.29
CA LYS A 88 -19.20 10.92 -8.30
C LYS A 88 -17.85 10.72 -7.60
N PRO A 89 -16.74 11.20 -8.19
CA PRO A 89 -15.46 11.14 -7.51
C PRO A 89 -15.46 12.07 -6.30
N ILE A 90 -14.79 11.64 -5.23
CA ILE A 90 -14.48 12.46 -4.06
C ILE A 90 -12.96 12.60 -3.93
N ASN A 91 -12.51 13.50 -3.05
CA ASN A 91 -11.09 13.64 -2.75
C ASN A 91 -10.52 12.31 -2.24
N GLY A 92 -9.38 11.94 -2.81
CA GLY A 92 -8.60 10.79 -2.40
C GLY A 92 -7.29 11.20 -1.76
N ALA A 93 -6.51 10.21 -1.34
CA ALA A 93 -5.15 10.46 -0.89
C ALA A 93 -4.22 9.29 -1.19
N VAL A 94 -2.97 9.64 -1.48
CA VAL A 94 -1.84 8.71 -1.46
C VAL A 94 -1.25 8.72 -0.06
N PHE A 95 -1.07 7.54 0.51
CA PHE A 95 -0.42 7.39 1.81
C PHE A 95 0.97 6.79 1.64
N ILE A 96 1.99 7.53 2.06
CA ILE A 96 3.39 7.11 2.06
C ILE A 96 3.88 7.07 3.50
N PHE A 97 4.57 6.01 3.90
CA PHE A 97 4.88 5.77 5.31
C PHE A 97 6.24 5.12 5.54
N ASN A 98 7.02 5.65 6.48
CA ASN A 98 8.26 5.07 6.95
C ASN A 98 8.02 4.25 8.24
N PRO A 99 8.15 2.90 8.19
CA PRO A 99 7.86 2.02 9.32
C PRO A 99 8.88 2.13 10.46
N ARG A 100 10.05 2.72 10.22
CA ARG A 100 11.08 2.87 11.26
C ARG A 100 10.89 4.15 12.06
N THR A 101 10.62 5.26 11.38
CA THR A 101 10.56 6.59 12.01
C THR A 101 9.14 7.02 12.38
N GLY A 102 8.11 6.42 11.80
CA GLY A 102 6.74 6.89 11.98
C GLY A 102 6.34 8.00 11.02
N GLN A 103 7.29 8.57 10.27
CA GLN A 103 7.03 9.67 9.34
C GLN A 103 6.10 9.18 8.22
N SER A 104 5.01 9.89 8.01
CA SER A 104 4.07 9.65 6.92
C SER A 104 3.84 10.91 6.11
N PHE A 105 3.66 10.72 4.80
CA PHE A 105 3.29 11.76 3.85
C PHE A 105 1.92 11.40 3.30
N LEU A 106 0.98 12.32 3.46
CA LEU A 106 -0.37 12.21 2.96
C LEU A 106 -0.53 13.23 1.83
N LYS A 107 -0.53 12.75 0.58
CA LYS A 107 -0.82 13.59 -0.58
C LYS A 107 -2.31 13.55 -0.86
N VAL A 108 -2.98 14.68 -0.70
CA VAL A 108 -4.38 14.82 -1.10
C VAL A 108 -4.47 14.95 -2.61
N ILE A 109 -5.32 14.11 -3.22
CA ILE A 109 -5.65 14.17 -4.64
C ILE A 109 -7.06 14.72 -4.77
N HIS A 110 -7.13 15.97 -5.25
CA HIS A 110 -8.39 16.68 -5.45
C HIS A 110 -9.18 16.11 -6.64
N THR A 111 -10.51 16.27 -6.60
CA THR A 111 -11.41 15.75 -7.65
C THR A 111 -11.13 16.31 -9.05
N SER A 112 -10.57 17.52 -9.14
CA SER A 112 -10.20 18.17 -10.41
C SER A 112 -9.20 17.37 -11.24
N VAL A 113 -8.42 16.46 -10.63
CA VAL A 113 -7.50 15.57 -11.35
C VAL A 113 -8.24 14.57 -12.25
N TRP A 114 -9.51 14.28 -11.92
CA TRP A 114 -10.33 13.29 -12.63
C TRP A 114 -11.18 13.90 -13.76
N ASP A 115 -11.26 15.23 -13.84
CA ASP A 115 -12.13 15.92 -14.78
C ASP A 115 -11.71 15.68 -16.22
N GLY A 116 -12.67 15.25 -17.06
CA GLY A 116 -12.45 14.94 -18.47
C GLY A 116 -11.64 13.67 -18.74
N GLN A 117 -11.23 12.92 -17.71
CA GLN A 117 -10.39 11.74 -17.85
C GLN A 117 -11.21 10.45 -18.01
N LYS A 118 -10.63 9.46 -18.70
CA LYS A 118 -11.19 8.11 -18.85
C LYS A 118 -10.28 7.10 -18.17
N ARG A 119 -10.82 5.92 -17.83
CA ARG A 119 -10.09 4.81 -17.16
C ARG A 119 -9.42 5.25 -15.85
N LEU A 120 -10.20 5.93 -15.00
CA LEU A 120 -9.75 6.55 -13.75
C LEU A 120 -9.03 5.58 -12.80
N GLY A 121 -9.44 4.31 -12.74
CA GLY A 121 -8.75 3.31 -11.92
C GLY A 121 -7.32 3.00 -12.36
N GLN A 122 -7.01 3.08 -13.66
CA GLN A 122 -5.63 2.96 -14.14
C GLN A 122 -4.89 4.27 -13.92
N LEU A 123 -5.53 5.41 -14.24
CA LEU A 123 -4.95 6.73 -14.05
C LEU A 123 -4.53 6.99 -12.59
N ALA A 124 -5.31 6.51 -11.61
CA ALA A 124 -4.98 6.62 -10.20
C ALA A 124 -3.61 6.03 -9.84
N LYS A 125 -3.24 4.89 -10.43
CA LYS A 125 -1.94 4.24 -10.22
C LYS A 125 -0.80 5.05 -10.82
N TRP A 126 -1.00 5.58 -12.02
CA TRP A 126 -0.03 6.47 -12.67
C TRP A 126 0.17 7.77 -11.88
N LYS A 127 -0.93 8.39 -11.44
CA LYS A 127 -0.88 9.59 -10.60
C LYS A 127 -0.20 9.34 -9.25
N THR A 128 -0.44 8.18 -8.65
CA THR A 128 0.26 7.78 -7.42
C THR A 128 1.76 7.69 -7.64
N ALA A 129 2.19 7.02 -8.72
CA ALA A 129 3.60 6.89 -9.03
C ALA A 129 4.25 8.25 -9.31
N GLU A 130 3.60 9.12 -10.07
CA GLU A 130 4.05 10.50 -10.34
C GLU A 130 4.28 11.29 -9.05
N GLU A 131 3.34 11.25 -8.09
CA GLU A 131 3.44 11.95 -6.82
C GLU A 131 4.54 11.37 -5.91
N VAL A 132 4.71 10.04 -5.89
CA VAL A 132 5.81 9.39 -5.17
C VAL A 132 7.16 9.83 -5.74
N VAL A 133 7.30 9.90 -7.07
CA VAL A 133 8.53 10.33 -7.73
C VAL A 133 8.82 11.80 -7.46
N ALA A 134 7.79 12.65 -7.50
CA ALA A 134 7.91 14.06 -7.16
C ALA A 134 8.42 14.24 -5.72
N LEU A 135 7.90 13.44 -4.77
CA LEU A 135 8.38 13.44 -3.40
C LEU A 135 9.85 12.98 -3.31
N VAL A 136 10.23 11.87 -3.95
CA VAL A 136 11.62 11.39 -3.98
C VAL A 136 12.58 12.43 -4.58
N ARG A 137 12.14 13.16 -5.62
CA ARG A 137 12.92 14.26 -6.24
C ARG A 137 13.10 15.45 -5.30
N SER A 138 12.09 15.75 -4.49
CA SER A 138 12.14 16.87 -3.54
C SER A 138 13.08 16.64 -2.35
N LEU A 139 13.37 15.38 -2.01
CA LEU A 139 14.20 15.06 -0.85
C LEU A 139 15.71 15.10 -1.15
N PRO A 140 16.53 15.49 -0.17
CA PRO A 140 17.99 15.34 -0.24
C PRO A 140 18.40 13.88 -0.43
N VAL A 141 19.53 13.64 -1.10
CA VAL A 141 20.03 12.28 -1.42
C VAL A 141 20.13 11.34 -0.20
N LYS A 142 20.40 11.89 1.00
CA LYS A 142 20.49 11.13 2.25
C LYS A 142 19.15 10.63 2.79
N GLU A 143 18.07 11.32 2.46
CA GLU A 143 16.71 11.02 2.95
C GLU A 143 15.89 10.21 1.94
N LYS A 144 16.44 10.00 0.74
CA LYS A 144 15.78 9.19 -0.29
C LYS A 144 15.64 7.74 0.18
N PRO A 145 14.48 7.11 -0.08
CA PRO A 145 14.29 5.70 0.24
C PRO A 145 15.27 4.84 -0.56
N LYS A 146 15.78 3.78 0.07
CA LYS A 146 16.50 2.71 -0.63
C LYS A 146 15.56 1.64 -1.13
N GLN A 147 14.39 1.51 -0.50
CA GLN A 147 13.38 0.55 -0.88
C GLN A 147 11.99 1.16 -0.77
N ILE A 148 11.15 0.90 -1.77
CA ILE A 148 9.74 1.25 -1.77
C ILE A 148 8.93 -0.05 -1.85
N ILE A 149 8.06 -0.24 -0.87
CA ILE A 149 7.15 -1.38 -0.76
C ILE A 149 5.73 -0.91 -1.09
N PHE A 150 5.11 -1.51 -2.10
CA PHE A 150 3.73 -1.18 -2.48
C PHE A 150 2.74 -2.27 -2.03
N THR A 151 1.55 -1.86 -1.61
CA THR A 151 0.48 -2.76 -1.18
C THR A 151 -0.27 -3.40 -2.35
N SER A 152 -0.44 -2.67 -3.46
CA SER A 152 -1.20 -3.08 -4.64
C SER A 152 -0.30 -3.59 -5.76
N LYS A 153 -0.57 -4.79 -6.28
CA LYS A 153 0.19 -5.41 -7.38
C LYS A 153 0.27 -4.54 -8.66
N GLY A 154 -0.69 -3.65 -8.86
CA GLY A 154 -0.75 -2.81 -10.05
C GLY A 154 0.17 -1.59 -10.04
N MET A 155 0.84 -1.30 -8.92
CA MET A 155 1.72 -0.14 -8.77
C MET A 155 3.13 -0.37 -9.33
N LEU A 156 3.51 -1.62 -9.54
CA LEU A 156 4.87 -1.97 -9.97
C LEU A 156 5.21 -1.39 -11.35
N GLU A 157 4.33 -1.55 -12.35
CA GLU A 157 4.57 -1.05 -13.72
C GLU A 157 4.72 0.50 -13.76
N PRO A 158 3.78 1.29 -13.19
CA PRO A 158 3.93 2.74 -13.17
C PRO A 158 5.18 3.24 -12.44
N LEU A 159 5.51 2.66 -11.29
CA LEU A 159 6.67 3.08 -10.49
C LEU A 159 7.98 2.82 -11.22
N ILE A 160 8.10 1.66 -11.85
CA ILE A 160 9.28 1.29 -12.63
C ILE A 160 9.53 2.29 -13.76
N VAL A 161 8.48 2.73 -14.46
CA VAL A 161 8.61 3.69 -15.57
C VAL A 161 9.06 5.07 -15.07
N TYR A 162 8.44 5.58 -14.00
CA TYR A 162 8.77 6.92 -13.50
C TYR A 162 10.08 6.99 -12.70
N LEU A 163 10.52 5.89 -12.10
CA LEU A 163 11.72 5.85 -11.26
C LEU A 163 12.95 5.27 -11.98
N MET A 164 12.93 5.19 -13.32
CA MET A 164 14.12 4.89 -14.11
C MET A 164 15.30 5.82 -13.79
N ASP A 165 15.02 7.06 -13.39
CA ASP A 165 16.03 8.04 -12.99
C ASP A 165 16.72 7.70 -11.64
N PHE A 166 16.20 6.71 -10.91
CA PHE A 166 16.66 6.32 -9.57
C PHE A 166 17.05 4.84 -9.51
N PRO A 167 18.17 4.44 -10.14
CA PRO A 167 18.58 3.02 -10.22
C PRO A 167 18.92 2.39 -8.87
N ASN A 168 19.09 3.20 -7.82
CA ASN A 168 19.46 2.73 -6.47
C ASN A 168 18.26 2.46 -5.56
N ILE A 169 17.03 2.58 -6.07
CA ILE A 169 15.80 2.35 -5.30
C ILE A 169 15.23 0.99 -5.71
N VAL A 170 15.06 0.11 -4.73
CA VAL A 170 14.50 -1.24 -4.91
C VAL A 170 12.98 -1.21 -4.79
N PHE A 171 12.27 -1.94 -5.65
CA PHE A 171 10.80 -1.98 -5.68
C PHE A 171 10.28 -3.36 -5.30
N LYS A 172 9.68 -3.47 -4.11
CA LYS A 172 9.18 -4.75 -3.60
C LYS A 172 7.66 -4.71 -3.46
N GLY A 173 6.98 -5.76 -3.92
CA GLY A 173 5.55 -5.94 -3.64
C GLY A 173 5.32 -6.55 -2.25
N SER A 174 4.14 -6.34 -1.67
CA SER A 174 3.74 -7.00 -0.42
C SER A 174 2.72 -8.12 -0.67
N HIS A 175 2.94 -9.28 -0.08
CA HIS A 175 1.92 -10.31 0.09
C HIS A 175 1.04 -10.07 1.33
N LEU A 176 1.53 -9.26 2.27
CA LEU A 176 0.77 -8.85 3.44
C LEU A 176 -0.26 -7.79 3.05
N GLN A 177 -1.52 -8.03 3.40
CA GLN A 177 -2.61 -7.07 3.20
C GLN A 177 -2.69 -6.10 4.38
N LEU A 178 -1.71 -5.19 4.47
CA LEU A 178 -1.64 -4.21 5.56
C LEU A 178 -2.83 -3.23 5.50
N PRO A 179 -3.43 -2.86 6.63
CA PRO A 179 -4.69 -2.10 6.68
C PRO A 179 -4.46 -0.58 6.59
N PHE A 180 -3.51 -0.09 5.78
CA PHE A 180 -3.22 1.36 5.66
C PHE A 180 -4.41 2.16 5.15
N GLN A 181 -5.30 1.54 4.38
CA GLN A 181 -6.58 2.13 3.99
C GLN A 181 -7.43 2.61 5.19
N ALA A 182 -7.27 2.00 6.37
CA ALA A 182 -8.01 2.37 7.57
C ALA A 182 -7.49 3.67 8.21
N CYS A 183 -6.29 4.14 7.85
CA CYS A 183 -5.80 5.44 8.29
C CYS A 183 -6.80 6.55 7.95
N LEU A 184 -7.45 6.46 6.79
CA LEU A 184 -8.39 7.47 6.32
C LEU A 184 -9.73 7.48 7.06
N LYS A 185 -9.98 6.52 7.94
CA LYS A 185 -11.13 6.50 8.86
C LYS A 185 -10.88 7.30 10.14
N ILE A 186 -9.64 7.80 10.33
CA ILE A 186 -9.28 8.66 11.44
C ILE A 186 -9.75 10.08 11.11
N GLU A 187 -10.54 10.67 12.00
CA GLU A 187 -11.22 11.96 11.80
C GLU A 187 -10.26 13.06 11.36
N LYS A 188 -9.06 13.13 11.94
CA LYS A 188 -8.03 14.12 11.58
C LYS A 188 -7.64 14.05 10.10
N PHE A 189 -7.49 12.84 9.54
CA PHE A 189 -7.13 12.65 8.14
C PHE A 189 -8.34 12.75 7.22
N GLU A 190 -9.49 12.23 7.65
CA GLU A 190 -10.75 12.32 6.91
C GLU A 190 -11.16 13.78 6.68
N ASP A 191 -11.17 14.58 7.74
CA ASP A 191 -11.50 16.01 7.68
C ASP A 191 -10.53 16.79 6.79
N LEU A 192 -9.23 16.51 6.89
CA LEU A 192 -8.20 17.15 6.09
C LEU A 192 -8.45 16.94 4.59
N ILE A 193 -8.81 15.72 4.20
CA ILE A 193 -9.02 15.35 2.80
C ILE A 193 -10.34 15.89 2.27
N LEU A 194 -11.41 15.82 3.07
CA LEU A 194 -12.72 16.31 2.66
C LEU A 194 -12.74 17.85 2.55
N LYS A 195 -12.02 18.56 3.41
CA LYS A 195 -11.97 20.04 3.41
C LYS A 195 -10.97 20.62 2.41
N ALA A 196 -10.08 19.80 1.84
CA ALA A 196 -9.09 20.28 0.88
C ALA A 196 -9.74 20.75 -0.43
N THR A 197 -9.43 21.99 -0.82
CA THR A 197 -9.86 22.60 -2.09
C THR A 197 -8.84 22.44 -3.21
N GLU A 198 -7.61 22.03 -2.87
CA GLU A 198 -6.51 21.85 -3.81
C GLU A 198 -5.62 20.64 -3.44
N PRO A 199 -4.86 20.08 -4.40
CA PRO A 199 -3.88 19.03 -4.10
C PRO A 199 -2.75 19.55 -3.21
N GLN A 200 -2.57 18.94 -2.04
CA GLN A 200 -1.54 19.35 -1.07
C GLN A 200 -0.86 18.13 -0.46
N MET A 201 0.41 18.28 -0.10
CA MET A 201 1.20 17.27 0.60
C MET A 201 1.29 17.65 2.08
N VAL A 202 0.84 16.77 2.97
CA VAL A 202 0.90 17.01 4.41
C VAL A 202 1.73 15.93 5.09
N MET A 203 2.67 16.34 5.93
CA MET A 203 3.53 15.45 6.69
C MET A 203 2.97 15.22 8.08
N PHE A 204 2.98 13.97 8.52
CA PHE A 204 2.61 13.56 9.88
C PHE A 204 3.67 12.64 10.47
N ASN A 205 3.65 12.48 11.78
CA ASN A 205 4.31 11.37 12.45
C ASN A 205 3.22 10.47 13.04
N ILE A 206 2.97 9.32 12.41
CA ILE A 206 1.89 8.41 12.82
C ILE A 206 2.18 7.68 14.14
N TYR A 207 3.43 7.72 14.62
CA TYR A 207 3.79 7.15 15.92
C TYR A 207 3.66 8.15 17.06
N ASP A 208 3.36 9.42 16.79
CA ASP A 208 3.38 10.48 17.79
C ASP A 208 4.69 10.41 18.60
N ASP A 209 4.58 10.15 19.90
CA ASP A 209 5.70 10.08 20.83
C ASP A 209 6.12 8.65 21.22
N TRP A 210 5.55 7.60 20.60
CA TRP A 210 5.79 6.21 21.01
C TRP A 210 7.27 5.81 21.00
N LEU A 211 8.06 6.33 20.05
CA LEU A 211 9.48 5.99 19.94
C LEU A 211 10.33 6.46 21.15
N LYS A 212 9.77 7.26 22.07
CA LYS A 212 10.44 7.62 23.33
C LYS A 212 10.49 6.46 24.32
N THR A 213 9.48 5.58 24.33
CA THR A 213 9.36 4.48 25.29
C THR A 213 9.45 3.09 24.66
N ILE A 214 9.09 2.94 23.39
CA ILE A 214 9.06 1.64 22.69
C ILE A 214 9.90 1.63 21.41
N SER A 215 10.31 0.44 20.99
CA SER A 215 11.03 0.23 19.72
C SER A 215 10.15 0.52 18.50
N SER A 216 10.77 0.79 17.35
CA SER A 216 10.05 0.95 16.07
C SER A 216 9.25 -0.29 15.69
N HIS A 217 9.77 -1.49 15.99
CA HIS A 217 9.08 -2.74 15.74
C HIS A 217 7.77 -2.83 16.54
N THR A 218 7.82 -2.48 17.84
CA THR A 218 6.64 -2.46 18.70
C THR A 218 5.66 -1.37 18.29
N ALA A 219 6.15 -0.18 17.94
CA ALA A 219 5.33 0.94 17.47
C ALA A 219 4.59 0.61 16.17
N PHE A 220 5.27 -0.04 15.21
CA PHE A 220 4.65 -0.54 13.99
C PHE A 220 3.59 -1.61 14.30
N SER A 221 3.90 -2.56 15.18
CA SER A 221 2.96 -3.62 15.55
C SER A 221 1.70 -3.05 16.20
N ARG A 222 1.84 -2.07 17.10
CA ARG A 222 0.74 -1.30 17.69
C ARG A 222 -0.08 -0.59 16.61
N LEU A 223 0.57 0.12 15.69
CA LEU A 223 -0.10 0.81 14.60
C LEU A 223 -0.94 -0.15 13.74
N ILE A 224 -0.35 -1.26 13.27
CA ILE A 224 -1.06 -2.22 12.43
C ILE A 224 -2.25 -2.83 13.18
N LEU A 225 -2.09 -3.12 14.47
CA LEU A 225 -3.18 -3.63 15.29
C LEU A 225 -4.34 -2.64 15.39
N ILE A 226 -4.05 -1.36 15.66
CA ILE A 226 -5.06 -0.29 15.71
C ILE A 226 -5.76 -0.15 14.36
N LEU A 227 -5.00 -0.04 13.27
CA LEU A 227 -5.54 0.11 11.92
C LEU A 227 -6.37 -1.11 11.51
N ARG A 228 -5.96 -2.33 11.89
CA ARG A 228 -6.72 -3.55 11.63
C ARG A 228 -8.04 -3.54 12.41
N ALA A 229 -8.02 -3.15 13.68
CA ALA A 229 -9.22 -3.01 14.48
C ALA A 229 -10.20 -1.98 13.90
N LEU A 230 -9.71 -0.81 13.47
CA LEU A 230 -10.50 0.21 12.77
C LEU A 230 -11.04 -0.27 11.41
N HIS A 231 -10.29 -1.15 10.73
CA HIS A 231 -10.76 -1.77 9.50
C HIS A 231 -11.94 -2.70 9.75
N VAL A 232 -11.83 -3.56 10.78
CA VAL A 232 -12.82 -4.56 11.18
C VAL A 232 -14.08 -3.93 11.78
N ASN A 233 -13.94 -3.12 12.83
CA ASN A 233 -15.04 -2.46 13.50
C ASN A 233 -14.60 -1.07 13.98
N ASN A 234 -14.96 -0.06 13.20
CA ASN A 234 -14.55 1.32 13.44
C ASN A 234 -15.07 1.86 14.79
N GLU A 235 -16.36 1.67 15.07
CA GLU A 235 -17.00 2.21 16.28
C GLU A 235 -16.41 1.58 17.55
N LYS A 236 -16.32 0.24 17.62
CA LYS A 236 -15.74 -0.44 18.78
C LYS A 236 -14.28 -0.11 18.97
N ALA A 237 -13.49 -0.05 17.90
CA ALA A 237 -12.08 0.33 18.00
C ALA A 237 -11.91 1.76 18.53
N LYS A 238 -12.72 2.73 18.06
CA LYS A 238 -12.71 4.10 18.58
C LYS A 238 -13.07 4.17 20.07
N MET A 239 -14.06 3.41 20.51
CA MET A 239 -14.42 3.32 21.95
C MET A 239 -13.29 2.71 22.78
N LEU A 240 -12.61 1.67 22.28
CA LEU A 240 -11.48 1.05 22.99
C LEU A 240 -10.26 1.96 23.08
N LEU A 241 -10.01 2.79 22.07
CA LEU A 241 -8.91 3.75 22.08
C LEU A 241 -9.14 4.88 23.10
N LYS A 242 -10.39 5.25 23.37
CA LYS A 242 -10.77 6.29 24.33
C LYS A 242 -11.70 5.72 25.40
N PRO A 243 -11.18 4.92 26.36
CA PRO A 243 -12.00 4.25 27.37
C PRO A 243 -12.57 5.22 28.42
N ASP A 244 -11.98 6.40 28.59
CA ASP A 244 -12.39 7.43 29.54
C ASP A 244 -12.43 8.80 28.84
N ILE A 245 -13.39 9.64 29.22
CA ILE A 245 -13.55 11.02 28.76
C ILE A 245 -12.38 11.92 29.20
N THR A 246 -11.67 11.53 30.26
CA THR A 246 -10.49 12.26 30.74
C THR A 246 -9.28 12.16 29.79
N ILE A 247 -9.28 11.14 28.92
CA ILE A 247 -8.17 10.88 27.99
C ILE A 247 -8.31 11.80 26.79
N ILE A 248 -7.42 12.78 26.73
CA ILE A 248 -7.34 13.73 25.63
C ILE A 248 -6.34 13.28 24.57
N THR A 249 -6.63 13.64 23.32
CA THR A 249 -5.68 13.58 22.22
C THR A 249 -5.11 14.97 22.03
N GLU A 250 -3.79 15.11 22.07
CA GLU A 250 -3.16 16.41 21.86
C GLU A 250 -3.38 16.91 20.42
N PRO A 251 -3.49 18.23 20.17
CA PRO A 251 -3.81 18.75 18.84
C PRO A 251 -2.84 18.32 17.74
N HIS A 252 -1.55 18.14 18.09
CA HIS A 252 -0.51 17.72 17.15
C HIS A 252 -0.42 16.19 17.01
N HIS A 253 -0.94 15.43 17.98
CA HIS A 253 -0.98 13.98 17.95
C HIS A 253 -2.18 13.43 17.17
N ILE A 254 -2.09 12.16 16.81
CA ILE A 254 -3.15 11.39 16.14
C ILE A 254 -3.85 10.49 17.15
N TRP A 255 -3.10 9.90 18.07
CA TRP A 255 -3.57 8.92 19.04
C TRP A 255 -3.78 9.57 20.42
N PRO A 256 -4.68 9.00 21.24
CA PRO A 256 -4.86 9.46 22.62
C PRO A 256 -3.57 9.30 23.45
N SER A 257 -3.34 10.25 24.36
CA SER A 257 -2.19 10.21 25.27
C SER A 257 -2.43 9.18 26.37
N LEU A 258 -1.96 7.95 26.17
CA LEU A 258 -2.03 6.85 27.13
C LEU A 258 -0.64 6.54 27.70
N ASN A 259 -0.59 6.10 28.96
CA ASN A 259 0.61 5.51 29.54
C ASN A 259 0.81 4.06 29.03
N ASP A 260 1.99 3.48 29.28
CA ASP A 260 2.33 2.16 28.77
C ASP A 260 1.40 1.04 29.30
N ASP A 261 0.96 1.13 30.56
CA ASP A 261 0.02 0.16 31.16
C ASP A 261 -1.36 0.19 30.51
N LEU A 262 -1.87 1.38 30.20
CA LEU A 262 -3.12 1.56 29.48
C LEU A 262 -2.98 1.09 28.03
N TRP A 263 -1.86 1.41 27.37
CA TRP A 263 -1.57 0.88 26.04
C TRP A 263 -1.60 -0.64 26.00
N MET A 264 -0.99 -1.33 26.97
CA MET A 264 -1.06 -2.79 27.03
C MET A 264 -2.50 -3.31 27.12
N LYS A 265 -3.35 -2.69 27.96
CA LYS A 265 -4.76 -3.08 28.08
C LYS A 265 -5.54 -2.84 26.78
N VAL A 266 -5.33 -1.69 26.14
CA VAL A 266 -5.96 -1.34 24.87
C VAL A 266 -5.50 -2.29 23.76
N GLU A 267 -4.21 -2.61 23.66
CA GLU A 267 -3.68 -3.55 22.69
C GLU A 267 -4.29 -4.96 22.84
N VAL A 268 -4.45 -5.46 24.07
CA VAL A 268 -5.13 -6.75 24.30
C VAL A 268 -6.57 -6.67 23.81
N ALA A 269 -7.31 -5.63 24.17
CA ALA A 269 -8.71 -5.48 23.75
C ALA A 269 -8.87 -5.34 22.23
N LEU A 270 -7.97 -4.62 21.55
CA LEU A 270 -7.97 -4.50 20.09
C LEU A 270 -7.61 -5.82 19.41
N ARG A 271 -6.68 -6.59 19.98
CA ARG A 271 -6.34 -7.94 19.51
C ARG A 271 -7.54 -8.87 19.61
N ASP A 272 -8.21 -8.89 20.75
CA ASP A 272 -9.39 -9.73 20.96
C ASP A 272 -10.52 -9.37 20.00
N LEU A 273 -10.71 -8.08 19.70
CA LEU A 273 -11.67 -7.62 18.69
C LEU A 273 -11.36 -8.15 17.29
N VAL A 274 -10.09 -8.08 16.86
CA VAL A 274 -9.66 -8.57 15.54
C VAL A 274 -9.78 -10.10 15.46
N LEU A 275 -9.35 -10.82 16.50
CA LEU A 275 -9.41 -12.28 16.54
C LEU A 275 -10.86 -12.79 16.60
N SER A 276 -11.73 -12.11 17.36
CA SER A 276 -13.16 -12.48 17.43
C SER A 276 -13.86 -12.31 16.08
N ASP A 277 -13.57 -11.24 15.35
CA ASP A 277 -14.11 -11.06 13.99
C ASP A 277 -13.60 -12.13 13.02
N TYR A 278 -12.31 -12.47 13.08
CA TYR A 278 -11.74 -13.54 12.27
C TYR A 278 -12.37 -14.90 12.60
N ALA A 279 -12.51 -15.22 13.88
CA ALA A 279 -13.15 -16.43 14.38
C ALA A 279 -14.60 -16.56 13.89
N ASN A 280 -15.38 -15.48 13.97
CA ASN A 280 -16.76 -15.45 13.49
C ASN A 280 -16.86 -15.62 11.97
N LYS A 281 -15.95 -15.01 11.20
CA LYS A 281 -15.95 -15.12 9.73
C LYS A 281 -15.52 -16.50 9.22
N ASN A 282 -14.63 -17.17 9.94
CA ASN A 282 -14.04 -18.44 9.52
C ASN A 282 -14.56 -19.65 10.30
N ASN A 283 -15.44 -19.46 11.28
CA ASN A 283 -15.93 -20.48 12.21
C ASN A 283 -14.79 -21.23 12.93
N VAL A 284 -13.77 -20.51 13.38
CA VAL A 284 -12.61 -21.07 14.11
C VAL A 284 -12.64 -20.59 15.55
N ASN A 285 -12.25 -21.45 16.50
CA ASN A 285 -12.13 -21.04 17.90
C ASN A 285 -10.84 -20.22 18.11
N THR A 286 -10.95 -19.04 18.72
CA THR A 286 -9.81 -18.16 19.01
C THR A 286 -8.76 -18.82 19.90
N SER A 287 -9.16 -19.71 20.81
CA SER A 287 -8.24 -20.40 21.73
C SER A 287 -7.38 -21.47 21.04
N ALA A 288 -7.75 -21.89 19.83
CA ALA A 288 -7.00 -22.88 19.07
C ALA A 288 -5.88 -22.26 18.21
N LEU A 289 -5.83 -20.94 18.11
CA LEU A 289 -4.87 -20.24 17.26
C LEU A 289 -3.48 -20.19 17.91
N THR A 290 -2.48 -20.58 17.15
CA THR A 290 -1.06 -20.43 17.48
C THR A 290 -0.63 -18.96 17.40
N GLN A 291 0.49 -18.62 18.05
CA GLN A 291 1.03 -17.25 18.00
C GLN A 291 1.42 -16.82 16.57
N SER A 292 1.89 -17.76 15.74
CA SER A 292 2.16 -17.50 14.33
C SER A 292 0.89 -17.16 13.54
N GLU A 293 -0.21 -17.90 13.77
CA GLU A 293 -1.49 -17.62 13.10
C GLU A 293 -2.08 -16.28 13.56
N ILE A 294 -1.99 -15.96 14.87
CA ILE A 294 -2.42 -14.65 15.40
C ILE A 294 -1.66 -13.51 14.69
N ARG A 295 -0.34 -13.64 14.57
CA ARG A 295 0.49 -12.66 13.85
C ARG A 295 0.07 -12.55 12.38
N ASP A 296 -0.14 -13.68 11.71
CA ASP A 296 -0.53 -13.72 10.30
C ASP A 296 -1.91 -13.08 10.07
N ILE A 297 -2.87 -13.30 10.97
CA ILE A 297 -4.20 -12.63 10.95
C ILE A 297 -4.03 -11.11 11.07
N ILE A 298 -3.23 -10.65 12.03
CA ILE A 298 -3.03 -9.20 12.27
C ILE A 298 -2.33 -8.55 11.07
N LEU A 299 -1.26 -9.18 10.55
CA LEU A 299 -0.51 -8.70 9.39
C LEU A 299 -1.27 -8.87 8.07
N GLY A 300 -2.34 -9.68 8.04
CA GLY A 300 -3.12 -9.96 6.84
C GLY A 300 -2.37 -10.84 5.84
N ALA A 301 -1.59 -11.79 6.35
CA ALA A 301 -1.01 -12.86 5.54
C ALA A 301 -2.09 -13.89 5.19
N LYS A 302 -1.93 -14.57 4.05
CA LYS A 302 -2.79 -15.71 3.72
C LYS A 302 -2.41 -16.88 4.63
N ILE A 303 -3.34 -17.29 5.49
CA ILE A 303 -3.21 -18.55 6.22
C ILE A 303 -3.58 -19.65 5.23
N GLU A 304 -2.59 -20.40 4.77
CA GLU A 304 -2.86 -21.68 4.14
C GLU A 304 -3.49 -22.55 5.22
N LYS A 305 -4.75 -22.93 5.04
CA LYS A 305 -5.38 -23.95 5.90
C LYS A 305 -4.55 -25.21 5.74
N GLN A 306 -3.63 -25.48 6.67
CA GLN A 306 -3.14 -26.83 6.85
C GLN A 306 -4.38 -27.67 7.17
N ALA A 307 -4.67 -28.63 6.31
CA ALA A 307 -5.84 -29.50 6.43
C ALA A 307 -5.73 -30.34 7.71
N HIS A 308 -6.17 -29.77 8.84
CA HIS A 308 -6.35 -30.51 10.07
C HIS A 308 -7.62 -31.39 10.07
N ASP A 309 -8.37 -31.42 8.97
CA ASP A 309 -9.60 -32.21 8.79
C ASP A 309 -9.40 -33.64 8.24
N THR A 310 -8.17 -34.19 8.21
CA THR A 310 -7.96 -35.57 7.70
C THR A 310 -7.62 -36.62 8.76
N TYR A 311 -7.55 -36.26 10.06
CA TYR A 311 -7.18 -37.23 11.12
C TYR A 311 -8.30 -37.65 12.07
N GLN A 312 -9.52 -37.14 11.95
CA GLN A 312 -10.66 -37.54 12.80
C GLN A 312 -11.79 -38.26 12.06
N SER A 313 -11.78 -38.30 10.73
CA SER A 313 -12.80 -38.97 9.92
C SER A 313 -12.46 -40.41 9.52
N THR A 314 -11.23 -40.87 9.75
CA THR A 314 -10.76 -42.23 9.37
C THR A 314 -10.80 -43.26 10.50
N ILE A 315 -11.02 -42.86 11.77
CA ILE A 315 -11.02 -43.80 12.90
C ILE A 315 -12.42 -44.38 13.18
N VAL A 316 -13.49 -43.79 12.64
CA VAL A 316 -14.87 -44.23 12.91
C VAL A 316 -15.40 -45.26 11.91
N THR A 317 -14.70 -45.57 10.81
CA THR A 317 -15.22 -46.44 9.74
C THR A 317 -14.58 -47.84 9.66
N THR A 318 -13.67 -48.23 10.55
CA THR A 318 -13.03 -49.56 10.53
C THR A 318 -13.40 -50.51 11.65
N ALA A 319 -14.43 -50.20 12.47
CA ALA A 319 -15.01 -51.16 13.40
C ALA A 319 -16.29 -51.79 12.79
N GLY A 320 -16.12 -52.67 11.80
CA GLY A 320 -17.19 -53.53 11.29
C GLY A 320 -17.53 -54.64 12.29
N PRO A 321 -18.81 -55.06 12.39
CA PRO A 321 -19.24 -56.05 13.38
C PRO A 321 -18.77 -57.47 12.99
N SER A 322 -18.09 -58.14 13.92
CA SER A 322 -17.80 -59.56 13.86
C SER A 322 -19.08 -60.39 13.90
N SER A 323 -19.45 -61.00 12.78
CA SER A 323 -20.51 -62.01 12.70
C SER A 323 -19.99 -63.37 13.15
N SER A 324 -20.57 -63.95 14.21
CA SER A 324 -20.49 -65.38 14.51
C SER A 324 -21.70 -65.87 15.32
N ASN A 325 -22.35 -66.90 14.78
CA ASN A 325 -23.36 -67.83 15.36
C ASN A 325 -24.78 -67.24 15.52
N LYS A 326 -25.85 -67.80 14.95
CA LYS A 326 -26.19 -69.18 14.57
C LYS A 326 -26.87 -69.23 13.20
#